data_AF-A0AAQ3RJQ4-F1
#
_entry.id   AF-A0AAQ3RJQ4-F1
#
_cell.length_a   1.000
_cell.length_b   1.000
_cell.length_c   1.000
_cell.angle_alpha   90.00
_cell.angle_beta   90.00
_cell.angle_gamma   90.00
#
_symmetry.space_group_name_H-M   'P 1'
#
loop_
_entity.id
_entity.type
_entity.pdbx_description
1 polymer ?
#
loop_
_entity_poly.entity_id
_entity_poly.type
_entity_poly.pdbx_seq_one_letter_code
_entity_poly.pdbx_strand_id
1 'polypeptide(L)'
;MSVVCEIWFAFSWLLDQLPKLCPINRSTDLNVLKEKFEVPSPNNPTGKSDLPGIDIFVSTVDPEKEPPLVTANTILSILAVDYPVEKLSCYVSDDGGALLTFEVMAEAVSFANVWVSFCRKHNIEPRNPESYFNLKRDPYKNKVKPDFVKDRRRVKCEYDEFKVRINGLPDSR
;
A
#
# COMPACT_ATOMS: atom_id res chain seq x y z
N MET A 1 36.46 -8.21 36.01
CA MET A 1 35.59 -7.26 35.28
C MET A 1 35.88 -7.30 33.78
N SER A 2 37.06 -6.86 33.29
CA SER A 2 37.40 -6.84 31.84
C SER A 2 37.28 -8.21 31.12
N VAL A 3 37.84 -9.29 31.67
CA VAL A 3 37.79 -10.63 31.03
C VAL A 3 36.37 -11.19 30.92
N VAL A 4 35.51 -10.89 31.90
CA VAL A 4 34.11 -11.34 31.90
C VAL A 4 33.34 -10.66 30.78
N CYS A 5 33.61 -9.37 30.52
CA CYS A 5 33.02 -8.64 29.41
C CYS A 5 33.44 -9.22 28.05
N GLU A 6 34.73 -9.55 27.87
CA GLU A 6 35.22 -10.14 26.61
C GLU A 6 34.62 -11.52 26.33
N ILE A 7 34.50 -12.38 27.34
CA ILE A 7 33.85 -13.69 27.19
C ILE A 7 32.38 -13.52 26.79
N TRP A 8 31.68 -12.56 27.41
CA TRP A 8 30.29 -12.25 27.08
C TRP A 8 30.15 -11.75 25.64
N PHE A 9 31.05 -10.86 25.19
CA PHE A 9 31.04 -10.37 23.81
C PHE A 9 31.37 -11.46 22.80
N ALA A 10 32.38 -12.29 23.05
CA ALA A 10 32.73 -13.40 22.17
C ALA A 10 31.58 -14.41 22.04
N PHE A 11 30.92 -14.74 23.16
CA PHE A 11 29.76 -15.62 23.16
C PHE A 11 28.57 -14.99 22.43
N SER A 12 28.29 -13.70 22.69
CA SER A 12 27.22 -12.95 22.02
C SER A 12 27.46 -12.84 20.50
N TRP A 13 28.71 -12.59 20.09
CA TRP A 13 29.10 -12.58 18.68
C TRP A 13 28.95 -13.95 18.03
N LEU A 14 29.40 -15.02 18.69
CA LEU A 14 29.24 -16.38 18.19
C LEU A 14 27.76 -16.71 17.98
N LEU A 15 26.90 -16.42 18.96
CA LEU A 15 25.46 -16.61 18.84
C LEU A 15 24.83 -15.75 17.73
N ASP A 16 25.35 -14.55 17.45
CA ASP A 16 24.89 -13.71 16.33
C ASP A 16 25.35 -14.20 14.95
N GLN A 17 26.51 -14.89 14.86
CA GLN A 17 26.98 -15.47 13.61
C GLN A 17 26.23 -16.77 13.23
N LEU A 18 25.84 -17.59 14.21
CA LEU A 18 25.22 -18.89 13.95
C LEU A 18 23.97 -18.83 13.04
N PRO A 19 23.01 -17.90 13.20
CA PRO A 19 21.85 -17.78 12.30
C PRO A 19 22.21 -17.40 10.86
N LYS A 20 23.38 -16.82 10.61
CA LYS A 20 23.81 -16.31 9.29
C LYS A 20 24.45 -17.38 8.40
N LEU A 21 24.74 -18.56 8.94
CA LEU A 21 25.49 -19.62 8.25
C LEU A 21 24.73 -20.25 7.07
N CYS A 22 23.39 -20.24 7.08
CA CYS A 22 22.57 -20.87 6.06
C CYS A 22 21.61 -19.86 5.41
N PRO A 23 22.12 -18.95 4.56
CA PRO A 23 21.26 -18.01 3.86
C PRO A 23 20.35 -18.75 2.87
N ILE A 24 19.05 -18.42 2.87
CA ILE A 24 18.05 -19.00 1.97
C ILE A 24 17.58 -17.92 0.99
N ASN A 25 17.79 -18.15 -0.31
CA ASN A 25 17.23 -17.31 -1.37
C ASN A 25 15.86 -17.84 -1.79
N ARG A 26 14.90 -16.95 -2.04
CA ARG A 26 13.55 -17.27 -2.54
C ARG A 26 13.22 -16.41 -3.74
N SER A 27 12.56 -16.99 -4.73
CA SER A 27 11.99 -16.30 -5.89
C SER A 27 10.54 -16.70 -6.07
N THR A 28 9.71 -15.79 -6.55
CA THR A 28 8.28 -16.01 -6.81
C THR A 28 7.99 -15.91 -8.30
N ASP A 29 7.12 -16.79 -8.81
CA ASP A 29 6.64 -16.74 -10.20
C ASP A 29 5.14 -16.44 -10.21
N LEU A 30 4.79 -15.21 -10.59
CA LEU A 30 3.42 -14.73 -10.64
C LEU A 30 2.63 -15.33 -11.80
N ASN A 31 3.30 -15.75 -12.89
CA ASN A 31 2.61 -16.32 -14.05
C ASN A 31 2.03 -17.68 -13.69
N VAL A 32 2.82 -18.51 -13.01
CA VAL A 32 2.38 -19.84 -12.52
C VAL A 32 1.26 -19.70 -11.49
N LEU A 33 1.34 -18.70 -10.60
CA LEU A 33 0.28 -18.42 -9.63
C LEU A 33 -1.04 -18.06 -10.34
N LYS A 34 -0.96 -17.17 -11.34
CA LYS A 34 -2.12 -16.73 -12.12
C LYS A 34 -2.74 -17.88 -12.92
N GLU A 35 -1.92 -18.67 -13.62
CA GLU A 35 -2.38 -19.83 -14.39
C GLU A 35 -3.10 -20.84 -13.51
N LYS A 36 -2.61 -21.06 -12.29
CA LYS A 36 -3.18 -22.06 -11.39
C LYS A 36 -4.46 -21.60 -10.69
N PHE A 37 -4.56 -20.33 -10.30
CA PHE A 37 -5.61 -19.85 -9.39
C PHE A 37 -6.54 -18.79 -9.97
N GLU A 38 -6.24 -18.20 -11.12
CA GLU A 38 -7.09 -17.15 -11.71
C GLU A 38 -7.63 -17.51 -13.11
N VAL A 39 -7.06 -18.52 -13.78
CA VAL A 39 -7.50 -18.97 -15.11
C VAL A 39 -8.51 -20.12 -14.97
N PRO A 40 -9.57 -20.18 -15.80
CA PRO A 40 -10.47 -21.33 -15.84
C PRO A 40 -9.68 -22.62 -16.09
N SER A 41 -9.79 -23.58 -15.19
CA SER A 41 -9.14 -24.88 -15.28
C SER A 41 -10.19 -25.99 -15.11
N PRO A 42 -9.88 -27.26 -15.46
CA PRO A 42 -10.80 -28.37 -15.24
C PRO A 42 -11.26 -28.49 -13.77
N ASN A 43 -10.44 -28.00 -12.83
CA ASN A 43 -10.72 -28.00 -11.39
C ASN A 43 -11.46 -26.74 -10.91
N ASN A 44 -11.53 -25.68 -11.72
CA ASN A 44 -12.28 -24.46 -11.44
C ASN A 44 -13.08 -24.02 -12.69
N PRO A 45 -14.27 -24.61 -12.90
CA PRO A 45 -15.10 -24.32 -14.06
C PRO A 45 -15.76 -22.93 -14.00
N THR A 46 -15.77 -22.28 -12.83
CA THR A 46 -16.44 -20.99 -12.63
C THR A 46 -15.60 -19.80 -13.11
N GLY A 47 -14.28 -19.99 -13.31
CA GLY A 47 -13.36 -18.93 -13.70
C GLY A 47 -13.21 -17.81 -12.68
N LYS A 48 -13.77 -17.98 -11.47
CA LYS A 48 -13.52 -17.07 -10.35
C LYS A 48 -12.12 -17.32 -9.82
N SER A 49 -11.46 -16.27 -9.33
CA SER A 49 -10.18 -16.46 -8.65
C SER A 49 -10.36 -17.45 -7.49
N ASP A 50 -9.40 -18.34 -7.26
CA ASP A 50 -9.30 -19.27 -6.12
C ASP A 50 -8.29 -18.77 -5.06
N LEU A 51 -7.80 -17.55 -5.21
CA LEU A 51 -6.93 -16.90 -4.22
C LEU A 51 -7.61 -16.76 -2.84
N PRO A 52 -6.87 -16.76 -1.72
CA PRO A 52 -7.46 -16.54 -0.41
C PRO A 52 -8.02 -15.11 -0.24
N GLY A 53 -8.90 -14.91 0.74
CA GLY A 53 -9.19 -13.56 1.23
C GLY A 53 -7.97 -12.97 1.94
N ILE A 54 -7.74 -11.67 1.79
CA ILE A 54 -6.68 -10.92 2.45
C ILE A 54 -7.30 -9.73 3.17
N ASP A 55 -7.10 -9.70 4.49
CA ASP A 55 -7.47 -8.59 5.35
C ASP A 55 -6.21 -7.82 5.73
N ILE A 56 -6.19 -6.52 5.43
CA ILE A 56 -5.08 -5.62 5.73
C ILE A 56 -5.51 -4.71 6.87
N PHE A 57 -4.73 -4.70 7.95
CA PHE A 57 -4.97 -3.87 9.11
C PHE A 57 -4.01 -2.67 9.11
N VAL A 58 -4.58 -1.47 9.27
CA VAL A 58 -3.85 -0.21 9.43
C VAL A 58 -4.20 0.33 10.81
N SER A 59 -3.22 0.37 11.71
CA SER A 59 -3.36 0.97 13.04
C SER A 59 -2.75 2.38 13.05
N THR A 60 -3.49 3.35 13.56
CA THR A 60 -3.05 4.73 13.80
C THR A 60 -3.33 5.08 15.25
N VAL A 61 -2.46 5.87 15.88
CA VAL A 61 -2.60 6.20 17.32
C VAL A 61 -2.90 7.66 17.59
N ASP A 62 -2.33 8.57 16.81
CA ASP A 62 -2.41 10.00 17.09
C ASP A 62 -2.15 10.80 15.81
N PRO A 63 -3.14 11.59 15.33
CA PRO A 63 -3.00 12.36 14.11
C PRO A 63 -1.93 13.46 14.20
N GLU A 64 -1.51 13.88 15.39
CA GLU A 64 -0.40 14.84 15.55
C GLU A 64 0.97 14.18 15.29
N LYS A 65 1.13 12.92 15.71
CA LYS A 65 2.38 12.16 15.50
C LYS A 65 2.45 11.52 14.12
N GLU A 66 1.30 11.09 13.62
CA GLU A 66 1.14 10.40 12.34
C GLU A 66 0.23 11.24 11.44
N PRO A 67 0.80 12.07 10.54
CA PRO A 67 0.00 12.99 9.73
C PRO A 67 -1.12 12.24 8.98
N PRO A 68 -2.39 12.65 9.11
CA PRO A 68 -3.51 11.90 8.53
C PRO A 68 -3.42 11.70 7.02
N LEU A 69 -2.77 12.63 6.31
CA LEU A 69 -2.49 12.52 4.88
C LEU A 69 -1.61 11.30 4.54
N VAL A 70 -0.65 10.95 5.40
CA VAL A 70 0.22 9.78 5.19
C VAL A 70 -0.59 8.49 5.37
N THR A 71 -1.44 8.44 6.40
CA THR A 71 -2.36 7.32 6.64
C THR A 71 -3.32 7.15 5.46
N ALA A 72 -3.93 8.24 4.98
CA ALA A 72 -4.81 8.22 3.82
C ALA A 72 -4.09 7.73 2.54
N ASN A 73 -2.88 8.21 2.27
CA ASN A 73 -2.07 7.75 1.13
C ASN A 73 -1.73 6.25 1.22
N THR A 74 -1.52 5.73 2.42
CA THR A 74 -1.27 4.30 2.66
C THR A 74 -2.52 3.48 2.35
N ILE A 75 -3.68 3.90 2.83
CA ILE A 75 -4.97 3.26 2.55
C ILE A 75 -5.30 3.30 1.06
N LEU A 76 -5.09 4.44 0.39
CA LEU A 76 -5.27 4.55 -1.07
C LEU A 76 -4.37 3.59 -1.84
N SER A 77 -3.14 3.38 -1.36
CA SER A 77 -2.22 2.40 -1.94
C SER A 77 -2.72 0.95 -1.73
N ILE A 78 -3.28 0.64 -0.55
CA ILE A 78 -3.85 -0.66 -0.23
C ILE A 78 -5.07 -0.96 -1.12
N LEU A 79 -6.03 -0.03 -1.19
CA LEU A 79 -7.25 -0.19 -1.99
C LEU A 79 -6.94 -0.32 -3.50
N ALA A 80 -5.82 0.24 -3.94
CA ALA A 80 -5.36 0.16 -5.32
C ALA A 80 -4.48 -1.07 -5.62
N VAL A 81 -4.34 -2.06 -4.73
CA VAL A 81 -3.58 -3.29 -5.02
C VAL A 81 -4.19 -4.08 -6.18
N ASP A 82 -3.34 -4.79 -6.92
CA ASP A 82 -3.74 -5.71 -7.99
C ASP A 82 -4.18 -7.06 -7.37
N TYR A 83 -5.40 -7.07 -6.83
CA TYR A 83 -6.04 -8.25 -6.23
C TYR A 83 -7.54 -8.26 -6.53
N PRO A 84 -8.21 -9.43 -6.54
CA PRO A 84 -9.66 -9.49 -6.67
C PRO A 84 -10.38 -8.64 -5.61
N VAL A 85 -11.27 -7.76 -6.06
CA VAL A 85 -11.98 -6.80 -5.21
C VAL A 85 -12.81 -7.46 -4.10
N GLU A 86 -13.34 -8.64 -4.39
CA GLU A 86 -14.17 -9.43 -3.46
C GLU A 86 -13.36 -10.11 -2.35
N LYS A 87 -12.03 -10.04 -2.43
CA LYS A 87 -11.12 -10.74 -1.52
C LYS A 87 -10.19 -9.81 -0.76
N LEU A 88 -10.19 -8.52 -1.07
CA LEU A 88 -9.33 -7.55 -0.41
C LEU A 88 -10.18 -6.72 0.54
N SER A 89 -9.90 -6.83 1.83
CA SER A 89 -10.51 -5.99 2.87
C SER A 89 -9.44 -5.12 3.52
N CYS A 90 -9.77 -3.86 3.79
CA CYS A 90 -8.89 -2.94 4.53
C CYS A 90 -9.61 -2.50 5.80
N TYR A 91 -8.98 -2.72 6.95
CA TYR A 91 -9.46 -2.35 8.27
C TYR A 91 -8.57 -1.24 8.83
N VAL A 92 -9.19 -0.19 9.35
CA VAL A 92 -8.49 0.91 9.99
C VAL A 92 -8.85 0.91 11.48
N SER A 93 -7.85 0.80 12.34
CA SER A 93 -7.98 0.92 13.79
C SER A 93 -7.37 2.25 14.20
N ASP A 94 -8.18 3.13 14.78
CA ASP A 94 -7.71 4.38 15.37
C ASP A 94 -7.77 4.27 16.89
N ASP A 95 -6.61 4.09 17.50
CA ASP A 95 -6.46 4.00 18.95
C ASP A 95 -6.56 5.38 19.62
N GLY A 96 -6.37 6.46 18.86
CA GLY A 96 -6.53 7.85 19.32
C GLY A 96 -7.98 8.30 19.35
N GLY A 97 -8.87 7.61 18.63
CA GLY A 97 -10.30 7.93 18.55
C GLY A 97 -10.57 9.36 18.07
N ALA A 98 -9.70 9.92 17.23
CA ALA A 98 -9.77 11.32 16.84
C ALA A 98 -10.77 11.53 15.70
N LEU A 99 -11.66 12.52 15.84
CA LEU A 99 -12.63 12.86 14.79
C LEU A 99 -11.94 13.23 13.47
N LEU A 100 -10.80 13.91 13.55
CA LEU A 100 -9.97 14.26 12.39
C LEU A 100 -9.60 13.03 11.56
N THR A 101 -9.21 11.91 12.19
CA THR A 101 -8.89 10.66 11.48
C THR A 101 -10.10 10.19 10.69
N PHE A 102 -11.29 10.20 11.31
CA PHE A 102 -12.53 9.77 10.67
C PHE A 102 -12.88 10.64 9.45
N GLU A 103 -12.81 11.96 9.58
CA GLU A 103 -13.11 12.89 8.47
C GLU A 103 -12.10 12.73 7.31
N VAL A 104 -10.82 12.57 7.63
CA VAL A 104 -9.78 12.30 6.63
C VAL A 104 -10.02 10.97 5.91
N MET A 105 -10.46 9.94 6.62
CA MET A 105 -10.80 8.65 6.00
C MET A 105 -12.01 8.77 5.07
N ALA A 106 -13.03 9.54 5.44
CA ALA A 106 -14.18 9.79 4.57
C ALA A 106 -13.77 10.48 3.25
N GLU A 107 -12.91 11.49 3.33
CA GLU A 107 -12.33 12.16 2.16
C GLU A 107 -11.46 11.20 1.32
N ALA A 108 -10.67 10.34 1.98
CA ALA A 108 -9.83 9.36 1.30
C ALA A 108 -10.67 8.34 0.51
N VAL A 109 -11.79 7.86 1.08
CA VAL A 109 -12.72 6.96 0.38
C VAL A 109 -13.36 7.63 -0.83
N SER A 110 -13.71 8.91 -0.72
CA SER A 110 -14.23 9.69 -1.86
C SER A 110 -13.22 9.74 -3.01
N PHE A 111 -11.97 10.09 -2.71
CA PHE A 111 -10.89 10.12 -3.69
C PHE A 111 -10.51 8.73 -4.23
N ALA A 112 -10.62 7.68 -3.42
CA ALA A 112 -10.32 6.30 -3.81
C ALA A 112 -11.09 5.86 -5.05
N ASN A 113 -12.34 6.30 -5.22
CA ASN A 113 -13.17 5.96 -6.39
C ASN A 113 -12.50 6.34 -7.71
N VAL A 114 -11.81 7.48 -7.75
CA VAL A 114 -11.09 7.93 -8.94
C VAL A 114 -9.68 7.36 -8.98
N TRP A 115 -8.98 7.36 -7.85
CA TRP A 115 -7.60 6.86 -7.76
C TRP A 115 -7.46 5.38 -8.10
N VAL A 116 -8.30 4.51 -7.52
CA VAL A 116 -8.25 3.05 -7.73
C VAL A 116 -8.54 2.72 -9.19
N SER A 117 -9.55 3.37 -9.77
CA SER A 117 -9.92 3.21 -11.17
C SER A 117 -8.76 3.63 -12.10
N PHE A 118 -8.12 4.76 -11.82
CA PHE A 118 -6.95 5.22 -12.57
C PHE A 118 -5.76 4.26 -12.47
N CYS A 119 -5.47 3.79 -11.25
CA CYS A 119 -4.37 2.85 -10.98
C CYS A 119 -4.53 1.55 -11.76
N ARG A 120 -5.72 0.95 -11.72
CA ARG A 120 -6.03 -0.30 -12.44
C ARG A 120 -6.07 -0.10 -13.95
N LYS A 121 -6.70 0.98 -14.43
CA LYS A 121 -6.78 1.27 -15.87
C LYS A 121 -5.39 1.45 -16.49
N HIS A 122 -4.47 2.14 -15.83
CA HIS A 122 -3.19 2.54 -16.43
C HIS A 122 -1.97 1.82 -15.87
N ASN A 123 -2.17 0.79 -15.05
CA ASN A 123 -1.15 0.04 -14.32
C ASN A 123 -0.10 0.99 -13.70
N ILE A 124 -0.56 1.81 -12.77
CA ILE A 124 0.24 2.87 -12.15
C ILE A 124 1.12 2.28 -11.06
N GLU A 125 2.38 2.68 -11.00
CA GLU A 125 3.28 2.33 -9.91
C GLU A 125 4.14 3.56 -9.57
N PRO A 126 4.41 3.84 -8.28
CA PRO A 126 3.83 3.23 -7.09
C PRO A 126 2.33 3.57 -6.94
N ARG A 127 1.61 2.79 -6.13
CA ARG A 127 0.15 2.95 -5.89
C ARG A 127 -0.17 4.01 -4.82
N ASN A 128 0.83 4.52 -4.13
CA ASN A 128 0.72 5.66 -3.23
C ASN A 128 0.70 6.97 -4.05
N PRO A 129 -0.36 7.80 -3.98
CA PRO A 129 -0.49 8.98 -4.85
C PRO A 129 0.56 10.06 -4.58
N GLU A 130 0.87 10.38 -3.32
CA GLU A 130 1.94 11.33 -2.97
C GLU A 130 3.27 10.89 -3.60
N SER A 131 3.66 9.64 -3.38
CA SER A 131 4.89 9.07 -3.96
C SER A 131 4.86 9.06 -5.48
N TYR A 132 3.71 8.75 -6.09
CA TYR A 132 3.57 8.70 -7.54
C TYR A 132 3.76 10.09 -8.18
N PHE A 133 3.11 11.12 -7.64
CA PHE A 133 3.18 12.47 -8.20
C PHE A 133 4.50 13.19 -7.89
N ASN A 134 5.21 12.77 -6.85
CA ASN A 134 6.53 13.32 -6.47
C ASN A 134 7.71 12.66 -7.21
N LEU A 135 7.48 11.62 -8.02
CA LEU A 135 8.53 10.99 -8.79
C LEU A 135 9.13 11.94 -9.84
N LYS A 136 10.44 12.16 -9.74
CA LYS A 136 11.25 12.91 -10.72
C LYS A 136 11.61 12.04 -11.94
N ARG A 137 10.61 11.43 -12.57
CA ARG A 137 10.78 10.65 -13.81
C ARG A 137 9.72 11.03 -14.83
N ASP A 138 9.98 10.74 -16.09
CA ASP A 138 8.98 10.93 -17.14
C ASP A 138 7.75 10.03 -16.87
N PRO A 139 6.57 10.61 -16.58
CA PRO A 139 5.37 9.83 -16.30
C PRO A 139 4.74 9.21 -17.55
N TYR A 140 5.16 9.62 -18.75
CA TYR A 140 4.63 9.15 -20.03
C TYR A 140 5.41 7.98 -20.61
N LYS A 141 6.58 7.67 -20.04
CA LYS A 141 7.42 6.55 -20.47
C LYS A 141 6.64 5.23 -20.39
N ASN A 142 6.65 4.47 -21.49
CA ASN A 142 5.96 3.18 -21.64
C ASN A 142 4.43 3.24 -21.47
N LYS A 143 3.80 4.42 -21.58
CA LYS A 143 2.34 4.56 -21.55
C LYS A 143 1.79 4.61 -22.97
N VAL A 144 1.04 3.58 -23.33
CA VAL A 144 0.48 3.39 -24.68
C VAL A 144 -0.98 3.85 -24.81
N LYS A 145 -1.69 4.06 -23.69
CA LYS A 145 -3.12 4.44 -23.73
C LYS A 145 -3.28 5.92 -24.09
N PRO A 146 -4.10 6.27 -25.10
CA PRO A 146 -4.24 7.65 -25.56
C PRO A 146 -4.86 8.57 -24.50
N ASP A 147 -5.80 8.05 -23.70
CA ASP A 147 -6.47 8.82 -22.64
C ASP A 147 -5.57 9.13 -21.44
N PHE A 148 -4.39 8.50 -21.33
CA PHE A 148 -3.54 8.58 -20.15
C PHE A 148 -3.20 10.03 -19.76
N VAL A 149 -2.88 10.87 -20.75
CA VAL A 149 -2.51 12.27 -20.49
C VAL A 149 -3.66 13.05 -19.88
N LYS A 150 -4.88 12.86 -20.40
CA LYS A 150 -6.08 13.53 -19.91
C LYS A 150 -6.46 13.02 -18.52
N ASP A 151 -6.51 11.69 -18.35
CA ASP A 151 -6.83 11.05 -17.08
C ASP A 151 -5.84 11.47 -15.99
N ARG A 152 -4.53 11.41 -16.27
CA ARG A 152 -3.50 11.79 -15.30
C ARG A 152 -3.61 13.25 -14.85
N ARG A 153 -3.90 14.18 -15.78
CA ARG A 153 -4.09 15.61 -15.44
C ARG A 153 -5.30 15.80 -14.52
N ARG A 154 -6.42 15.14 -14.84
CA ARG A 154 -7.63 15.17 -14.01
C ARG A 154 -7.35 14.62 -12.62
N VAL A 155 -6.78 13.41 -12.52
CA VAL A 155 -6.49 12.78 -11.22
C VAL A 155 -5.48 13.57 -10.40
N LYS A 156 -4.50 14.22 -11.04
CA LYS A 156 -3.58 15.12 -10.33
C LYS A 156 -4.32 16.31 -9.70
N CYS A 157 -5.22 16.95 -10.45
CA CYS A 157 -6.03 18.05 -9.94
C CYS A 157 -6.91 17.60 -8.76
N GLU A 158 -7.60 16.47 -8.89
CA GLU A 158 -8.41 15.91 -7.81
C GLU A 158 -7.57 15.53 -6.58
N TYR A 159 -6.32 15.08 -6.77
CA TYR A 159 -5.40 14.79 -5.68
C TYR A 159 -4.93 16.06 -4.96
N ASP A 160 -4.60 17.11 -5.72
CA ASP A 160 -4.20 18.40 -5.15
C ASP A 160 -5.39 19.03 -4.36
N GLU A 161 -6.62 18.94 -4.88
CA GLU A 161 -7.83 19.35 -4.16
C GLU A 161 -8.09 18.51 -2.91
N PHE A 162 -7.87 17.19 -2.99
CA PHE A 162 -7.96 16.29 -1.84
C PHE A 162 -6.98 16.69 -0.73
N LYS A 163 -5.73 17.03 -1.07
CA LYS A 163 -4.75 17.54 -0.10
C LYS A 163 -5.21 18.85 0.54
N VAL A 164 -5.80 19.76 -0.25
CA VAL A 164 -6.35 21.02 0.27
C VAL A 164 -7.50 20.76 1.24
N ARG A 165 -8.42 19.83 0.92
CA ARG A 165 -9.53 19.47 1.80
C ARG A 165 -9.04 18.92 3.13
N ILE A 166 -8.10 17.96 3.11
CA ILE A 166 -7.49 17.41 4.33
C ILE A 166 -6.84 18.50 5.17
N ASN A 167 -6.04 19.38 4.57
CA ASN A 167 -5.35 20.45 5.29
C ASN A 167 -6.31 21.54 5.80
N GLY A 168 -7.53 21.61 5.28
CA GLY A 168 -8.57 22.55 5.71
C GLY A 168 -9.47 21.99 6.81
N LEU A 169 -9.33 20.71 7.19
CA LEU A 169 -10.12 20.13 8.28
C LEU A 169 -9.69 20.77 9.61
N PRO A 170 -10.63 21.08 10.51
CA PRO A 170 -10.31 21.66 11.80
C PRO A 170 -9.58 20.65 12.68
N ASP A 171 -8.52 21.11 13.35
CA ASP A 171 -7.89 20.34 14.43
C ASP A 171 -8.95 20.09 15.52
N SER A 172 -9.46 18.87 15.59
CA SER A 172 -10.46 18.49 16.58
C SER A 172 -9.75 18.35 17.93
N ARG A 173 -9.73 19.43 18.72
CA ARG A 173 -9.40 19.38 20.15
C ARG A 173 -10.61 19.06 21.00
#